data_AF-C4XTG7-F1
#
_entry.id   AF-C4XTG7-F1
#
_cell.length_a   1.000
_cell.length_b   1.000
_cell.length_c   1.000
_cell.angle_alpha   90.00
_cell.angle_beta   90.00
_cell.angle_gamma   90.00
#
_symmetry.space_group_name_H-M   'P 1'
#
loop_
_entity.id
_entity.type
_entity.pdbx_description
1 polymer ?
#
loop_
_entity_poly.entity_id
_entity_poly.type
_entity_poly.pdbx_seq_one_letter_code
_entity_poly.pdbx_strand_id
1 'polypeptide(L)'
;MQYCEPVHTITPTRQDRCRAWLIERRIVFKDLAADAGMSKTTLSNIIAGRRATPDHIRNLIALGVPAELLPEPREPGKPGPKRRSRIRQS
;
A
#
# COMPACT_ATOMS: atom_id res chain seq x y z
N MET A 1 2.72 47.42 -2.38
CA MET A 1 2.68 46.28 -1.44
C MET A 1 2.41 45.03 -2.25
N GLN A 2 3.43 44.18 -2.45
CA GLN A 2 3.33 42.96 -3.24
C GLN A 2 2.88 41.84 -2.30
N TYR A 3 1.70 41.28 -2.54
CA TYR A 3 1.23 40.11 -1.82
C TYR A 3 2.06 38.91 -2.27
N CYS A 4 2.86 38.35 -1.36
CA CYS A 4 3.45 37.03 -1.53
C CYS A 4 2.28 36.03 -1.45
N GLU A 5 1.89 35.45 -2.58
CA GLU A 5 0.88 34.40 -2.63
C GLU A 5 1.27 33.25 -1.68
N PRO A 6 0.31 32.67 -0.93
CA PRO A 6 0.62 31.55 -0.06
C PRO A 6 1.09 30.35 -0.88
N VAL A 7 2.34 29.96 -0.64
CA VAL A 7 2.94 28.73 -1.15
C VAL A 7 1.96 27.59 -0.86
N HIS A 8 1.49 26.91 -1.91
CA HIS A 8 0.49 25.84 -1.78
C HIS A 8 0.79 24.95 -0.57
N THR A 9 -0.09 24.94 0.42
CA THR A 9 0.04 24.05 1.57
C THR A 9 -0.09 22.61 1.08
N ILE A 10 1.04 21.93 0.93
CA ILE A 10 1.08 20.52 0.54
C ILE A 10 0.64 19.71 1.76
N THR A 11 -0.66 19.43 1.84
CA THR A 11 -1.17 18.54 2.88
C THR A 11 -0.65 17.13 2.59
N PRO A 12 0.14 16.51 3.48
CA PRO A 12 0.77 15.23 3.20
C PRO A 12 -0.31 14.15 3.06
N THR A 13 -0.26 13.42 1.93
CA THR A 13 -1.20 12.32 1.69
C THR A 13 -0.92 11.16 2.65
N ARG A 14 -1.88 10.25 2.81
CA ARG A 14 -1.66 9.01 3.59
C ARG A 14 -0.43 8.23 3.13
N GLN A 15 -0.14 8.22 1.82
CA GLN A 15 1.04 7.57 1.27
C GLN A 15 2.33 8.25 1.73
N ASP A 16 2.33 9.58 1.78
CA ASP A 16 3.50 10.36 2.22
C ASP A 16 3.76 10.16 3.71
N ARG A 17 2.69 10.10 4.52
CA ARG A 17 2.80 9.74 5.94
C ARG A 17 3.36 8.32 6.14
N CYS A 18 2.92 7.36 5.32
CA CYS A 18 3.45 6.00 5.34
C CYS A 18 4.94 5.95 4.95
N ARG A 19 5.35 6.68 3.91
CA ARG A 19 6.76 6.80 3.51
C ARG A 19 7.60 7.49 4.59
N ALA A 20 7.11 8.57 5.18
CA ALA A 20 7.79 9.27 6.26
C ALA A 20 8.03 8.36 7.47
N TRP A 21 7.04 7.56 7.86
CA TRP A 21 7.16 6.59 8.93
C TRP A 21 8.23 5.52 8.66
N LEU A 22 8.34 5.04 7.42
CA LEU A 22 9.39 4.09 7.02
C LEU A 22 10.77 4.72 7.11
N ILE A 23 10.92 5.96 6.64
CA ILE A 23 12.19 6.71 6.71
C ILE A 23 12.59 6.94 8.17
N GLU A 24 11.65 7.38 9.02
CA GLU A 24 11.85 7.63 10.45
C GLU A 24 12.41 6.38 11.16
N ARG A 25 11.87 5.20 10.83
CA ARG A 25 12.32 3.92 11.40
C ARG A 25 13.50 3.29 10.67
N ARG A 26 14.03 3.95 9.64
CA ARG A 26 15.09 3.43 8.75
C ARG A 26 14.74 2.07 8.13
N ILE A 27 13.46 1.83 7.90
CA ILE A 27 12.96 0.61 7.27
C ILE A 27 12.99 0.81 5.76
N VAL A 28 13.74 -0.04 5.07
CA VAL A 28 13.78 -0.04 3.62
C VAL A 28 12.49 -0.68 3.10
N PHE A 29 11.82 0.02 2.18
CA PHE A 29 10.55 -0.42 1.61
C PHE A 29 10.59 -1.83 0.98
N LYS A 30 11.74 -2.19 0.39
CA LYS A 30 11.98 -3.51 -0.20
C LYS A 30 12.02 -4.60 0.87
N ASP A 31 12.68 -4.32 1.99
CA ASP A 31 12.90 -5.30 3.04
C ASP A 31 11.60 -5.53 3.80
N LEU A 32 10.84 -4.46 4.10
CA LEU A 32 9.47 -4.60 4.63
C LEU A 32 8.57 -5.47 3.74
N ALA A 33 8.68 -5.32 2.42
CA ALA A 33 7.91 -6.17 1.50
C ALA A 33 8.35 -7.64 1.60
N ALA A 34 9.66 -7.89 1.65
CA ALA A 34 10.21 -9.22 1.81
C ALA A 34 9.79 -9.88 3.14
N ASP A 35 9.87 -9.14 4.24
CA ASP A 35 9.45 -9.59 5.58
C ASP A 35 7.95 -9.88 5.63
N ALA A 36 7.14 -9.09 4.90
CA ALA A 36 5.72 -9.32 4.77
C ALA A 36 5.35 -10.44 3.78
N GLY A 37 6.35 -11.10 3.17
CA GLY A 37 6.17 -12.19 2.20
C GLY A 37 5.59 -11.73 0.86
N MET A 38 5.77 -10.47 0.49
CA MET A 38 5.16 -9.88 -0.71
C MET A 38 6.17 -9.14 -1.59
N SER A 39 5.83 -8.95 -2.86
CA SER A 39 6.67 -8.14 -3.76
C SER A 39 6.54 -6.64 -3.45
N LYS A 40 7.60 -5.87 -3.76
CA LYS A 40 7.59 -4.39 -3.69
C LYS A 40 6.38 -3.79 -4.41
N THR A 41 6.01 -4.34 -5.57
CA THR A 41 4.85 -3.91 -6.36
C THR A 41 3.54 -4.17 -5.61
N THR A 42 3.41 -5.30 -4.92
CA THR A 42 2.25 -5.61 -4.08
C THR A 42 2.15 -4.63 -2.91
N LEU A 43 3.24 -4.38 -2.19
CA LEU A 43 3.27 -3.40 -1.10
C LEU A 43 2.91 -1.99 -1.59
N SER A 44 3.43 -1.57 -2.73
CA SER A 44 3.08 -0.29 -3.33
C SER A 44 1.60 -0.21 -3.72
N ASN A 45 1.01 -1.29 -4.24
CA ASN A 45 -0.42 -1.36 -4.55
C ASN A 45 -1.31 -1.37 -3.30
N ILE A 46 -0.84 -1.97 -2.20
CA ILE A 46 -1.48 -1.89 -0.89
C ILE A 46 -1.47 -0.44 -0.43
N ILE A 47 -0.31 0.21 -0.33
CA ILE A 47 -0.20 1.59 0.14
C ILE A 47 -1.01 2.55 -0.74
N ALA A 48 -1.06 2.33 -2.05
CA ALA A 48 -1.90 3.09 -2.98
C ALA A 48 -3.42 2.81 -2.86
N GLY A 49 -3.86 1.86 -2.01
CA GLY A 49 -5.27 1.48 -1.83
C GLY A 49 -5.86 0.67 -2.98
N ARG A 50 -5.04 0.24 -3.94
CA ARG A 50 -5.48 -0.54 -5.12
C ARG A 50 -5.71 -2.01 -4.78
N ARG A 51 -4.94 -2.55 -3.83
CA ARG A 51 -4.97 -3.96 -3.44
C ARG A 51 -4.70 -4.10 -1.95
N ALA A 52 -5.72 -4.04 -1.11
CA ALA A 52 -5.56 -4.11 0.34
C ALA A 52 -6.45 -5.23 0.90
N THR A 53 -5.95 -6.46 0.92
CA THR A 53 -6.68 -7.57 1.54
C THR A 53 -6.51 -7.52 3.07
N PRO A 54 -7.46 -8.08 3.84
CA PRO A 54 -7.34 -8.15 5.29
C PRO A 54 -6.04 -8.82 5.75
N ASP A 55 -5.62 -9.89 5.08
CA ASP A 55 -4.40 -10.63 5.45
C ASP A 55 -3.12 -9.81 5.23
N HIS A 56 -3.03 -9.04 4.15
CA HIS A 56 -1.87 -8.16 3.94
C HIS A 56 -1.79 -7.06 5.00
N ILE A 57 -2.93 -6.50 5.41
CA ILE A 57 -2.96 -5.48 6.46
C ILE A 57 -2.55 -6.09 7.80
N ARG A 58 -3.05 -7.28 8.15
CA ARG A 58 -2.63 -8.01 9.36
C ARG A 58 -1.13 -8.27 9.37
N ASN A 59 -0.55 -8.72 8.25
CA ASN A 59 0.89 -8.95 8.16
C ASN A 59 1.68 -7.65 8.36
N LEU A 60 1.23 -6.54 7.78
CA LEU A 60 1.90 -5.24 7.96
C LEU A 60 1.78 -4.72 9.39
N ILE A 61 0.63 -4.91 10.05
CA ILE A 61 0.44 -4.58 11.47
C ILE A 61 1.35 -5.45 12.35
N ALA A 62 1.48 -6.75 12.04
CA ALA A 62 2.35 -7.67 12.77
C ALA A 62 3.84 -7.27 12.66
N LEU A 63 4.24 -6.65 11.55
CA LEU A 63 5.58 -6.08 11.36
C LEU A 63 5.74 -4.68 11.99
N GLY A 64 4.71 -4.18 12.66
CA GLY A 64 4.73 -2.92 13.39
C GLY A 64 4.27 -1.70 12.61
N VAL A 65 3.78 -1.85 11.37
CA VAL A 65 3.23 -0.74 10.60
C VAL A 65 1.87 -0.33 11.18
N PRO A 66 1.68 0.95 11.58
CA PRO A 66 0.44 1.38 12.22
C PRO A 66 -0.71 1.41 11.21
N ALA A 67 -1.88 0.92 11.66
CA ALA A 67 -3.08 0.77 10.83
C ALA A 67 -3.60 2.09 10.25
N GLU A 68 -3.39 3.21 10.95
CA GLU A 68 -3.73 4.58 10.50
C GLU A 68 -2.99 5.02 9.22
N LEU A 69 -1.82 4.44 8.95
CA LEU A 69 -1.06 4.69 7.71
C LEU A 69 -1.45 3.71 6.59
N LEU A 70 -2.09 2.61 6.95
CA LEU A 70 -2.56 1.60 6.01
C LEU A 70 -3.93 2.00 5.43
N PRO A 71 -4.27 1.55 4.22
CA PRO A 71 -5.60 1.76 3.67
C PRO A 71 -6.59 0.87 4.42
N GLU A 72 -7.86 1.25 4.40
CA GLU A 72 -8.91 0.34 4.84
C GLU A 72 -8.85 -0.97 4.02
N PRO A 73 -8.99 -2.13 4.70
CA PRO A 73 -9.09 -3.40 4.01
C PRO A 73 -10.24 -3.33 3.02
N ARG A 74 -9.96 -3.61 1.75
CA ARG A 74 -11.02 -3.96 0.83
C ARG A 74 -11.61 -5.26 1.33
N GLU A 75 -12.92 -5.25 1.54
CA GLU A 75 -13.66 -6.48 1.74
C GLU A 75 -13.28 -7.45 0.60
N PRO A 76 -13.05 -8.74 0.91
CA PRO A 76 -12.71 -9.72 -0.10
C PRO A 76 -13.86 -9.82 -1.11
N GLY A 77 -13.77 -9.05 -2.19
CA GLY A 77 -14.67 -9.17 -3.32
C GLY A 77 -14.59 -10.59 -3.85
N LYS A 78 -15.75 -11.18 -4.18
CA LYS A 78 -15.86 -12.52 -4.76
C LYS A 78 -14.78 -12.67 -5.85
N PRO A 79 -13.91 -13.70 -5.78
CA PRO A 79 -12.92 -13.95 -6.82
C PRO A 79 -13.61 -13.87 -8.18
N GLY A 80 -13.13 -12.97 -9.05
CA GLY A 80 -13.70 -12.86 -10.39
C GLY A 80 -13.71 -14.23 -11.07
N PRO A 81 -14.71 -14.53 -11.91
CA PRO A 81 -14.86 -15.85 -12.50
C PRO A 81 -13.53 -16.29 -13.13
N LYS A 82 -13.03 -17.45 -12.68
CA LYS A 82 -11.78 -18.06 -13.17
C LYS A 82 -11.84 -18.09 -14.69
N ARG A 83 -10.91 -17.37 -15.35
CA ARG A 83 -10.82 -17.38 -16.82
C ARG A 83 -10.78 -18.84 -17.28
N ARG A 84 -11.79 -19.27 -18.03
CA ARG A 84 -11.87 -20.62 -18.60
C ARG A 84 -10.63 -20.79 -19.49
N SER A 85 -9.71 -21.65 -19.07
CA SER A 85 -8.50 -21.97 -19.83
C SER A 85 -8.92 -22.51 -21.20
N ARG A 86 -8.63 -21.77 -22.27
CA ARG A 86 -8.83 -22.24 -23.64
C ARG A 86 -7.80 -23.34 -23.89
N ILE A 87 -8.20 -24.59 -23.66
CA ILE A 87 -7.44 -25.77 -24.08
C ILE A 87 -7.21 -25.61 -25.59
N ARG A 88 -5.95 -25.52 -26.00
CA ARG A 88 -5.56 -25.64 -27.41
C ARG A 88 -5.76 -27.11 -27.78
N GLN A 89 -6.71 -27.37 -28.67
CA GLN A 89 -6.85 -28.68 -29.32
C GLN A 89 -5.78 -28.77 -30.41
N SER A 90 -5.09 -29.90 -30.45
CA SER A 90 -4.11 -30.30 -31.46
C SER A 90 -4.78 -31.18 -32.51
#